data_AF-A0A838CMT2-F1
#
_entry.id   AF-A0A838CMT2-F1
#
_cell.length_a   1.000
_cell.length_b   1.000
_cell.length_c   1.000
_cell.angle_alpha   90.00
_cell.angle_beta   90.00
_cell.angle_gamma   90.00
#
_symmetry.space_group_name_H-M   'P 1'
#
loop_
_entity.id
_entity.type
_entity.pdbx_description
1 polymer ?
#
loop_
_entity_poly.entity_id
_entity_poly.type
_entity_poly.pdbx_seq_one_letter_code
_entity_poly.pdbx_strand_id
1 'polypeptide(L)'
;MSLNASQMDATRRELQANFERSGLSAEAVAARLGVGAADVDTTLQMRHPDPVLVWAVRNVLETAVREAGAEPVPYTSLTEANRANAERWFGIVDHR
;
A
#
# COMPACT_ATOMS: atom_id res chain seq x y z
N MET A 1 12.39 9.41 -4.75
CA MET A 1 13.30 8.39 -4.17
C MET A 1 12.75 7.03 -4.55
N SER A 2 13.61 6.15 -5.04
CA SER A 2 13.26 4.75 -5.30
C SER A 2 13.76 3.89 -4.16
N LEU A 3 12.97 2.88 -3.77
CA LEU A 3 13.36 1.93 -2.73
C LEU A 3 14.49 1.02 -3.24
N ASN A 4 15.46 0.73 -2.37
CA ASN A 4 16.46 -0.30 -2.64
C ASN A 4 15.86 -1.71 -2.46
N ALA A 5 16.61 -2.76 -2.84
CA ALA A 5 16.13 -4.14 -2.78
C ALA A 5 15.67 -4.59 -1.37
N SER A 6 16.40 -4.19 -0.32
CA SER A 6 16.03 -4.50 1.07
C SER A 6 14.74 -3.79 1.49
N GLN A 7 14.61 -2.52 1.12
CA GLN A 7 13.41 -1.72 1.37
C GLN A 7 12.19 -2.24 0.60
N MET A 8 12.38 -2.70 -0.65
CA MET A 8 11.31 -3.33 -1.43
C MET A 8 10.81 -4.62 -0.77
N ASP A 9 11.73 -5.47 -0.31
CA ASP A 9 11.38 -6.74 0.33
C ASP A 9 10.73 -6.53 1.73
N ALA A 10 11.18 -5.53 2.49
CA ALA A 10 10.50 -5.11 3.72
C ALA A 10 9.09 -4.58 3.43
N THR A 11 8.94 -3.66 2.46
CA THR A 11 7.63 -3.10 2.08
C THR A 11 6.68 -4.18 1.60
N ARG A 12 7.15 -5.16 0.82
CA ARG A 12 6.37 -6.32 0.39
C ARG A 12 5.82 -7.10 1.57
N ARG A 13 6.66 -7.43 2.56
CA ARG A 13 6.22 -8.13 3.79
C ARG A 13 5.20 -7.33 4.59
N GLU A 14 5.43 -6.02 4.73
CA GLU A 14 4.54 -5.11 5.47
C GLU A 14 3.17 -4.98 4.78
N LEU A 15 3.14 -4.85 3.45
CA LEU A 15 1.91 -4.84 2.66
C LEU A 15 1.14 -6.16 2.79
N GLN A 16 1.82 -7.30 2.67
CA GLN A 16 1.20 -8.62 2.82
C GLN A 16 0.60 -8.82 4.22
N ALA A 17 1.33 -8.45 5.27
CA ALA A 17 0.84 -8.58 6.64
C ALA A 17 -0.40 -7.69 6.90
N ASN A 18 -0.44 -6.49 6.33
CA ASN A 18 -1.62 -5.62 6.41
C ASN A 18 -2.77 -6.13 5.54
N PHE A 19 -2.48 -6.73 4.40
CA PHE A 19 -3.49 -7.35 3.54
C PHE A 19 -4.18 -8.52 4.25
N GLU A 20 -3.41 -9.43 4.85
CA GLU A 20 -3.94 -10.53 5.66
C GLU A 20 -4.80 -10.02 6.83
N ARG A 21 -4.33 -8.99 7.56
CA ARG A 21 -5.08 -8.39 8.68
C ARG A 21 -6.35 -7.66 8.24
N SER A 22 -6.38 -7.13 7.02
CA SER A 22 -7.54 -6.40 6.50
C SER A 22 -8.73 -7.31 6.23
N GLY A 23 -8.50 -8.62 6.06
CA GLY A 23 -9.53 -9.58 5.66
C GLY A 23 -10.09 -9.36 4.25
N LEU A 24 -9.47 -8.48 3.45
CA LEU A 24 -9.91 -8.18 2.10
C LEU A 24 -9.36 -9.19 1.09
N SER A 25 -10.08 -9.35 -0.03
CA SER A 25 -9.53 -9.97 -1.24
C SER A 25 -8.87 -8.93 -2.13
N ALA A 26 -8.03 -9.37 -3.08
CA ALA A 26 -7.38 -8.46 -4.03
C ALA A 26 -8.42 -7.74 -4.92
N GLU A 27 -9.51 -8.42 -5.26
CA GLU A 27 -10.65 -7.85 -5.99
C GLU A 27 -11.36 -6.76 -5.19
N ALA A 28 -11.52 -6.94 -3.88
CA ALA A 28 -12.12 -5.92 -3.02
C ALA A 28 -11.26 -4.67 -2.91
N VAL A 29 -9.93 -4.82 -2.85
CA VAL A 29 -8.99 -3.69 -2.90
C VAL A 29 -9.05 -3.01 -4.27
N ALA A 30 -9.03 -3.79 -5.35
CA ALA A 30 -9.09 -3.30 -6.72
C ALA A 30 -10.38 -2.51 -6.98
N ALA A 31 -11.53 -3.01 -6.52
CA ALA A 31 -12.82 -2.35 -6.65
C ALA A 31 -12.86 -1.00 -5.92
N ARG A 32 -12.26 -0.89 -4.73
CA ARG A 32 -12.15 0.38 -3.99
C ARG A 32 -11.27 1.41 -4.71
N LEU A 33 -10.25 0.94 -5.42
CA LEU A 33 -9.28 1.80 -6.11
C LEU A 33 -9.64 2.07 -7.58
N GLY A 34 -10.61 1.36 -8.14
CA GLY A 34 -10.96 1.45 -9.56
C GLY A 34 -9.87 0.91 -10.50
N VAL A 35 -9.07 -0.06 -10.05
CA VAL A 35 -7.94 -0.66 -10.79
C VAL A 35 -8.17 -2.16 -11.05
N GLY A 36 -7.25 -2.83 -11.76
CA GLY A 36 -7.28 -4.27 -11.94
C GLY A 36 -6.78 -5.04 -10.72
N ALA A 37 -7.36 -6.21 -10.43
CA ALA A 37 -6.88 -7.10 -9.37
C ALA A 37 -5.43 -7.58 -9.60
N ALA A 38 -5.02 -7.69 -10.87
CA ALA A 38 -3.63 -8.01 -11.23
C ALA A 38 -2.65 -6.88 -10.84
N ASP A 39 -3.08 -5.62 -10.91
CA ASP A 39 -2.26 -4.47 -10.52
C ASP A 39 -2.10 -4.43 -8.98
N VAL A 40 -3.16 -4.79 -8.25
CA VAL A 40 -3.11 -4.97 -6.79
C VAL A 40 -2.16 -6.10 -6.42
N ASP A 41 -2.25 -7.29 -7.03
CA ASP A 41 -1.32 -8.39 -6.74
C ASP A 41 0.13 -8.00 -7.05
N THR A 42 0.35 -7.38 -8.21
CA THR A 42 1.68 -6.87 -8.60
C THR A 42 2.24 -5.89 -7.58
N THR A 43 1.39 -5.01 -7.04
CA THR A 43 1.73 -4.05 -5.98
C THR A 43 2.02 -4.74 -4.65
N LEU A 44 1.18 -5.69 -4.21
CA LEU A 44 1.38 -6.47 -2.98
C LEU A 44 2.67 -7.30 -3.04
N GLN A 45 3.07 -7.75 -4.23
CA GLN A 45 4.34 -8.44 -4.46
C GLN A 45 5.53 -7.49 -4.67
N MET A 46 5.30 -6.17 -4.74
CA MET A 46 6.31 -5.16 -5.06
C MET A 46 7.07 -5.47 -6.36
N ARG A 47 6.39 -6.04 -7.37
CA ARG A 47 6.96 -6.33 -8.69
C ARG A 47 6.76 -5.14 -9.61
N HIS A 48 7.81 -4.41 -9.97
CA HIS A 48 7.70 -3.18 -10.77
C HIS A 48 6.60 -2.22 -10.26
N PRO A 49 6.62 -1.85 -8.97
CA PRO A 49 5.51 -1.16 -8.35
C PRO A 49 5.35 0.26 -8.90
N ASP A 50 4.12 0.64 -9.21
CA ASP A 50 3.74 2.03 -9.41
C ASP A 50 3.69 2.73 -8.04
N PRO A 51 4.51 3.77 -7.78
CA PRO A 51 4.48 4.49 -6.53
C PRO A 51 3.08 4.97 -6.14
N VAL A 52 2.28 5.48 -7.08
CA VAL A 52 0.93 5.98 -6.80
C VAL A 52 0.05 4.83 -6.29
N LEU A 53 0.08 3.69 -6.97
CA LEU A 53 -0.72 2.53 -6.60
C LEU A 53 -0.27 1.92 -5.26
N VAL A 54 1.04 1.89 -4.96
CA VAL A 54 1.55 1.42 -3.66
C VAL A 54 0.95 2.24 -2.51
N TRP A 55 0.93 3.57 -2.63
CA TRP A 55 0.37 4.44 -1.61
C TRP A 55 -1.16 4.30 -1.49
N ALA A 56 -1.85 4.12 -2.61
CA ALA A 56 -3.29 3.89 -2.63
C ALA A 56 -3.66 2.55 -1.97
N VAL A 57 -2.96 1.47 -2.31
CA VAL A 57 -3.13 0.15 -1.67
C VAL A 57 -2.84 0.25 -0.18
N ARG A 58 -1.72 0.86 0.22
CA ARG A 58 -1.41 1.10 1.64
C ARG A 58 -2.59 1.74 2.38
N ASN A 59 -3.15 2.83 1.85
CA ASN A 59 -4.25 3.54 2.48
C ASN A 59 -5.49 2.64 2.64
N VAL A 60 -5.87 1.90 1.61
CA VAL A 60 -7.00 0.95 1.68
C VAL A 60 -6.78 -0.11 2.74
N LEU A 61 -5.57 -0.68 2.83
CA LEU A 61 -5.25 -1.69 3.82
C LEU A 61 -5.28 -1.13 5.24
N GLU A 62 -4.70 0.04 5.48
CA GLU A 62 -4.72 0.66 6.81
C GLU A 62 -6.15 0.98 7.27
N THR A 63 -6.98 1.54 6.39
CA THR A 63 -8.39 1.80 6.68
C THR A 63 -9.13 0.51 6.99
N ALA A 64 -8.99 -0.52 6.15
CA ALA A 64 -9.69 -1.79 6.35
C ALA A 64 -9.25 -2.53 7.62
N VAL A 65 -7.95 -2.51 7.96
CA VAL A 65 -7.46 -3.09 9.22
C VAL A 65 -8.07 -2.37 10.43
N ARG A 66 -8.15 -1.04 10.38
CA ARG A 66 -8.79 -0.22 11.44
C ARG A 66 -10.30 -0.48 11.54
N GLU A 67 -10.98 -0.60 10.40
CA GLU A 67 -12.41 -0.96 10.34
C GLU A 67 -12.68 -2.36 10.92
N ALA A 68 -11.73 -3.29 10.76
CA ALA A 68 -11.78 -4.61 11.38
C ALA A 68 -11.45 -4.61 12.90
N GLY A 69 -11.16 -3.44 13.50
CA GLY A 69 -10.83 -3.30 14.91
C GLY A 69 -9.40 -3.74 15.28
N ALA A 70 -8.52 -3.89 14.29
CA ALA A 70 -7.11 -4.24 14.49
C ALA A 70 -6.20 -3.02 14.24
N GLU A 71 -4.94 -3.11 14.69
CA GLU A 71 -3.93 -2.09 14.39
C GLU A 71 -3.08 -2.52 13.17
N PRO A 72 -2.87 -1.63 12.18
CA PRO A 72 -1.97 -1.89 11.05
C PRO A 72 -0.54 -2.18 11.49
N VAL A 73 0.12 -3.07 10.77
CA VAL A 73 1.58 -3.24 10.85
C VAL A 73 2.24 -1.95 10.33
N PRO A 74 3.16 -1.35 11.11
CA PRO A 74 3.82 -0.12 10.70
C PRO A 74 4.74 -0.37 9.50
N TYR A 75 4.81 0.63 8.61
CA TYR A 75 5.70 0.59 7.46
C TYR A 75 7.06 1.23 7.79
N THR A 76 8.14 0.57 7.37
CA THR A 76 9.50 1.12 7.54
C THR A 76 9.86 2.12 6.45
N SER A 77 9.36 1.89 5.23
CA SER A 77 9.67 2.71 4.06
C SER A 77 8.50 3.59 3.62
N LEU A 78 7.26 3.16 3.81
CA LEU A 78 6.05 3.95 3.51
C LEU A 78 5.62 4.80 4.71
N THR A 79 6.55 5.57 5.30
CA THR A 79 6.29 6.44 6.46
C THR A 79 5.61 7.75 6.05
N GLU A 80 4.94 8.43 6.98
CA GLU A 80 4.32 9.73 6.69
C GLU A 80 5.34 10.80 6.24
N ALA A 81 6.58 10.72 6.74
CA ALA A 81 7.67 11.58 6.25
C ALA A 81 7.97 11.32 4.75
N ASN A 82 7.91 10.06 4.33
CA ASN A 82 8.08 9.69 2.93
C ASN A 82 6.83 9.97 2.08
N ARG A 83 5.64 10.02 2.69
CA ARG A 83 4.39 10.42 2.04
C ARG A 83 4.49 11.85 1.52
N ALA A 84 4.91 12.80 2.36
CA ALA A 84 5.06 14.20 1.95
C ALA A 84 6.05 14.37 0.77
N ASN A 85 7.04 13.47 0.65
CA ASN A 85 7.92 13.44 -0.52
C ASN A 85 7.22 12.83 -1.75
N ALA A 86 6.45 11.76 -1.55
CA ALA A 86 5.70 11.10 -2.61
C ALA A 86 4.58 11.99 -3.19
N GLU A 87 3.86 12.76 -2.37
CA GLU A 87 2.86 13.74 -2.82
C GLU A 87 3.50 14.78 -3.75
N ARG A 88 4.67 15.30 -3.38
CA ARG A 88 5.41 16.27 -4.19
C ARG A 88 5.92 15.71 -5.51
N TRP A 89 6.27 14.42 -5.55
CA TRP A 89 6.88 13.80 -6.75
C TRP A 89 5.88 13.11 -7.66
N PHE A 90 4.78 12.60 -7.12
CA PHE A 90 3.83 11.75 -7.84
C PHE A 90 2.41 12.31 -7.83
N GLY A 91 2.16 13.44 -7.16
CA GLY A 91 0.84 14.09 -7.14
C GLY A 91 -0.24 13.27 -6.42
N ILE A 92 0.14 12.47 -5.43
CA ILE A 92 -0.79 11.68 -4.62
C ILE A 92 -1.72 12.65 -3.88
N VAL A 93 -3.03 12.56 -4.13
CA VAL A 93 -4.05 13.34 -3.43
C VAL A 93 -4.62 12.47 -2.31
N ASP A 94 -4.49 12.90 -1.06
CA ASP A 94 -5.04 12.17 0.07
C ASP A 94 -6.56 12.35 0.11
N HIS A 95 -7.28 11.23 0.05
CA HIS A 95 -8.71 11.15 0.29
C HIS A 95 -8.91 10.28 1.55
N ARG A 96 -8.53 10.82 2.71
CA ARG A 96 -8.88 10.25 4.01
C ARG A 96 -10.29 10.64 4.43
#